data_AF-A0AAV8WQL1-F1
#
_entry.id   AF-A0AAV8WQL1-F1
#
_cell.length_a   1.000
_cell.length_b   1.000
_cell.length_c   1.000
_cell.angle_alpha   90.00
_cell.angle_beta   90.00
_cell.angle_gamma   90.00
#
_symmetry.space_group_name_H-M   'P 1'
#
loop_
_entity.id
_entity.type
_entity.pdbx_description
1 polymer ?
#
loop_
_entity_poly.entity_id
_entity_poly.type
_entity_poly.pdbx_seq_one_letter_code
_entity_poly.pdbx_strand_id
1 'polypeptide(L)'
;MISVEEREIILKSFWEIGDNIRQRQYISSNIETVDSKYRYPKENRNRCHNQAYFLIKNEEKIRVCKKFFMATLDIGDTIIRTTIKKRDCNLIVVSGKRSKHRKHKNLDPDLKEAVRNHINSIPRVESHYLRSKTKREYFEGSLNIATLYRLYKEKCLEQDSHYVRISFYEHIFNTEFNIGFHKPKKDQCTTCESYRNSNKEDKKQL
;
A
#
# COMPACT_ATOMS: atom_id res chain seq x y z
N MET A 1 -30.38 -16.38 28.53
CA MET A 1 -28.94 -16.06 28.58
C MET A 1 -28.24 -16.75 27.41
N ILE A 2 -27.17 -16.16 26.87
CA ILE A 2 -26.41 -16.74 25.75
C ILE A 2 -25.28 -17.60 26.34
N SER A 3 -25.21 -18.87 25.97
CA SER A 3 -24.19 -19.83 26.44
C SER A 3 -22.83 -19.59 25.76
N VAL A 4 -21.79 -20.31 26.19
CA VAL A 4 -20.45 -20.19 25.60
C VAL A 4 -20.46 -20.73 24.17
N GLU A 5 -21.10 -21.87 23.94
CA GLU A 5 -21.22 -22.54 22.65
C GLU A 5 -21.97 -21.64 21.65
N GLU A 6 -23.03 -20.97 22.11
CA GLU A 6 -23.79 -20.03 21.29
C GLU A 6 -22.96 -18.80 20.90
N ARG A 7 -22.09 -18.32 21.80
CA ARG A 7 -21.17 -17.22 21.49
C ARG A 7 -20.18 -17.62 20.41
N GLU A 8 -19.68 -18.85 20.43
CA GLU A 8 -18.77 -19.36 19.39
C GLU A 8 -19.46 -19.44 18.02
N ILE A 9 -20.72 -19.89 17.97
CA ILE A 9 -21.53 -19.91 16.74
C ILE A 9 -21.73 -18.49 16.19
N ILE A 10 -22.09 -17.54 17.06
CA ILE A 10 -22.26 -16.13 16.68
C ILE A 10 -20.94 -15.54 16.17
N LEU A 11 -19.83 -15.81 16.87
CA LEU A 11 -18.50 -15.34 16.49
C LEU A 11 -18.13 -15.88 15.10
N LYS A 12 -18.25 -17.19 14.90
CA LYS A 12 -17.93 -17.85 13.64
C LYS A 12 -18.76 -17.30 12.49
N SER A 13 -20.07 -17.22 12.66
CA SER A 13 -20.96 -16.67 11.61
C SER A 13 -20.65 -15.21 11.27
N PHE A 14 -20.26 -14.39 12.27
CA PHE A 14 -19.87 -13.00 12.06
C PHE A 14 -18.55 -12.85 11.28
N TRP A 15 -17.55 -13.70 11.56
CA TRP A 15 -16.26 -13.64 10.87
C TRP A 15 -16.26 -14.33 9.50
N GLU A 16 -17.10 -15.34 9.30
CA GLU A 16 -17.34 -15.98 7.98
C GLU A 16 -17.89 -15.01 6.93
N ILE A 17 -18.49 -13.89 7.33
CA ILE A 17 -18.95 -12.84 6.40
C ILE A 17 -17.80 -12.36 5.49
N GLY A 18 -16.57 -12.25 6.02
CA GLY A 18 -15.36 -11.86 5.30
C GLY A 18 -15.30 -10.41 4.77
N ASP A 19 -16.46 -9.80 4.49
CA ASP A 19 -16.58 -8.42 4.02
C ASP A 19 -16.80 -7.44 5.16
N ASN A 20 -15.91 -6.45 5.27
CA ASN A 20 -15.94 -5.44 6.32
C ASN A 20 -17.22 -4.59 6.30
N ILE A 21 -17.83 -4.38 5.14
CA ILE A 21 -19.07 -3.60 5.03
C ILE A 21 -20.24 -4.40 5.58
N ARG A 22 -20.39 -5.65 5.14
CA ARG A 22 -21.41 -6.58 5.66
C ARG A 22 -21.26 -6.83 7.16
N GLN A 23 -20.04 -6.98 7.68
CA GLN A 23 -19.81 -7.09 9.13
C GLN A 23 -20.29 -5.83 9.87
N ARG A 24 -20.00 -4.64 9.34
CA ARG A 24 -20.53 -3.40 9.93
C ARG A 24 -22.05 -3.32 9.79
N GLN A 25 -22.63 -3.82 8.71
CA GLN A 25 -24.08 -3.88 8.55
C GLN A 25 -24.71 -4.77 9.62
N TYR A 26 -24.13 -5.94 9.88
CA TYR A 26 -24.55 -6.81 10.98
C TYR A 26 -24.52 -6.08 12.33
N ILE A 27 -23.42 -5.37 12.62
CA ILE A 27 -23.30 -4.57 13.85
C ILE A 27 -24.37 -3.46 13.89
N SER A 28 -24.62 -2.78 12.76
CA SER A 28 -25.61 -1.69 12.66
C SER A 28 -27.03 -2.19 12.97
N SER A 29 -27.42 -3.34 12.42
CA SER A 29 -28.74 -3.96 12.61
C SER A 29 -28.98 -4.48 14.04
N ASN A 30 -27.90 -4.75 14.78
CA ASN A 30 -27.94 -5.21 16.17
C ASN A 30 -27.70 -4.08 17.18
N ILE A 31 -27.72 -2.82 16.72
CA ILE A 31 -27.59 -1.63 17.57
C ILE A 31 -28.78 -0.69 17.36
N GLU A 32 -29.52 -0.45 18.43
CA GLU A 32 -30.68 0.45 18.44
C GLU A 32 -30.38 1.68 19.29
N THR A 33 -30.83 2.85 18.84
CA THR A 33 -30.69 4.08 19.60
C THR A 33 -31.75 4.11 20.71
N VAL A 34 -31.33 4.37 21.95
CA VAL A 34 -32.24 4.49 23.09
C VAL A 34 -32.54 5.97 23.32
N ASP A 35 -33.79 6.34 23.09
CA ASP A 35 -34.31 7.65 23.45
C ASP A 35 -34.78 7.67 24.90
N SER A 36 -34.23 8.60 25.68
CA SER A 36 -34.61 8.78 27.08
C SER A 36 -35.97 9.48 27.16
N LYS A 37 -36.93 8.89 27.89
CA LYS A 37 -38.28 9.46 28.13
C LYS A 37 -38.23 10.90 28.67
N TYR A 38 -37.23 11.22 29.49
CA TYR A 38 -36.98 12.55 30.00
C TYR A 38 -35.60 13.02 29.57
N ARG A 39 -35.53 14.21 28.97
CA ARG A 39 -34.26 14.79 28.54
C ARG A 39 -34.26 16.30 28.72
N TYR A 40 -33.35 16.78 29.57
CA TYR A 40 -33.13 18.22 29.72
C TYR A 40 -32.46 18.77 28.44
N PRO A 41 -33.03 19.80 27.80
CA PRO A 41 -32.40 20.45 26.68
C PRO A 41 -31.14 21.17 27.15
N LYS A 42 -29.98 20.70 26.69
CA LYS A 42 -28.70 21.38 26.86
C LYS A 42 -28.14 21.71 25.49
N GLU A 43 -27.77 22.98 25.28
CA GLU A 43 -27.03 23.45 24.12
C GLU A 43 -25.60 22.86 24.14
N ASN A 44 -25.02 22.61 22.95
CA ASN A 44 -23.70 21.98 22.79
C ASN A 44 -23.52 20.61 23.48
N ARG A 45 -24.22 19.59 22.98
CA ARG A 45 -24.04 18.20 23.45
C ARG A 45 -22.89 17.49 22.75
N ASN A 46 -21.86 17.14 23.52
CA ASN A 46 -20.77 16.25 23.09
C ASN A 46 -21.14 14.76 23.17
N ARG A 47 -22.21 14.39 23.93
CA ARG A 47 -22.63 13.00 24.13
C ARG A 47 -23.78 12.61 23.21
N CYS A 48 -23.55 11.62 22.34
CA CYS A 48 -24.57 10.99 21.51
C CYS A 48 -25.60 10.22 22.34
N HIS A 49 -26.73 9.87 21.71
CA HIS A 49 -27.77 9.03 22.30
C HIS A 49 -27.21 7.69 22.81
N ASN A 50 -27.78 7.20 23.90
CA ASN A 50 -27.46 5.87 24.43
C ASN A 50 -27.77 4.80 23.38
N GLN A 51 -27.00 3.72 23.38
CA GLN A 51 -27.15 2.63 22.42
C GLN A 51 -27.50 1.33 23.14
N ALA A 52 -28.46 0.61 22.57
CA ALA A 52 -28.82 -0.74 22.93
C ALA A 52 -28.19 -1.73 21.95
N TYR A 53 -27.50 -2.72 22.48
CA TYR A 53 -26.84 -3.84 21.81
C TYR A 53 -27.66 -5.12 21.97
N PHE A 54 -27.78 -5.85 20.88
CA PHE A 54 -28.51 -7.11 20.81
C PHE A 54 -27.66 -8.19 20.13
N LEU A 55 -27.94 -9.45 20.44
CA LEU A 55 -27.41 -10.61 19.71
C LEU A 55 -28.58 -11.53 19.38
N ILE A 56 -28.52 -12.18 18.23
CA ILE A 56 -29.58 -13.08 17.77
C ILE A 56 -29.28 -14.50 18.27
N LYS A 57 -30.26 -15.11 18.94
CA LYS A 57 -30.25 -16.51 19.38
C LYS A 57 -31.58 -17.13 18.99
N ASN A 58 -31.57 -18.23 18.25
CA ASN A 58 -32.80 -18.90 17.79
C ASN A 58 -33.82 -17.92 17.18
N GLU A 59 -33.33 -17.01 16.32
CA GLU A 59 -34.12 -15.94 15.67
C GLU A 59 -34.66 -14.84 16.62
N GLU A 60 -34.40 -14.95 17.92
CA GLU A 60 -34.78 -13.95 18.92
C GLU A 60 -33.64 -12.96 19.21
N LYS A 61 -33.96 -11.66 19.27
CA LYS A 61 -33.02 -10.61 19.68
C LYS A 61 -32.90 -10.55 21.20
N ILE A 62 -31.75 -10.94 21.72
CA ILE A 62 -31.43 -10.87 23.16
C ILE A 62 -30.65 -9.59 23.46
N ARG A 63 -31.16 -8.79 24.40
CA ARG A 63 -30.49 -7.58 24.90
C ARG A 63 -29.22 -7.94 25.69
N VAL A 64 -28.09 -7.33 25.35
CA VAL A 64 -26.80 -7.55 26.03
C VAL A 64 -26.09 -6.24 26.38
N CYS A 65 -25.14 -6.26 27.31
CA CYS A 65 -24.32 -5.09 27.57
C CYS A 65 -23.27 -4.89 26.46
N LYS A 66 -22.74 -3.68 26.32
CA LYS A 66 -21.71 -3.36 25.31
C LYS A 66 -20.47 -4.25 25.43
N LYS A 67 -20.00 -4.49 26.65
CA LYS A 67 -18.82 -5.32 26.92
C LYS A 67 -19.03 -6.75 26.43
N PHE A 68 -20.22 -7.31 26.69
CA PHE A 68 -20.57 -8.65 26.23
C PHE A 68 -20.67 -8.73 24.71
N PHE A 69 -21.29 -7.73 24.07
CA PHE A 69 -21.36 -7.64 22.60
C PHE A 69 -19.97 -7.61 21.96
N MET A 70 -19.06 -6.77 22.49
CA MET A 70 -17.68 -6.67 22.03
C MET A 70 -16.92 -7.99 22.24
N ALA A 71 -17.05 -8.61 23.41
CA ALA A 71 -16.36 -9.85 23.74
C ALA A 71 -16.91 -11.07 22.98
N THR A 72 -18.18 -11.06 22.56
CA THR A 72 -18.76 -12.16 21.77
C THR A 72 -18.40 -12.05 20.29
N LEU A 73 -18.29 -10.84 19.73
CA LEU A 73 -17.89 -10.65 18.33
C LEU A 73 -16.37 -10.49 18.14
N ASP A 74 -15.61 -10.44 19.24
CA ASP A 74 -14.18 -10.12 19.26
C ASP A 74 -13.84 -8.80 18.52
N ILE A 75 -14.55 -7.73 18.88
CA ILE A 75 -14.39 -6.41 18.25
C ILE A 75 -14.08 -5.30 19.24
N GLY A 76 -13.27 -4.34 18.78
CA GLY A 76 -13.00 -3.09 19.51
C GLY A 76 -14.12 -2.06 19.40
N ASP A 77 -14.17 -1.13 20.36
CA ASP A 77 -15.14 -0.02 20.41
C ASP A 77 -15.08 0.88 19.15
N THR A 78 -13.88 1.02 18.57
CA THR A 78 -13.67 1.80 17.35
C THR A 78 -14.51 1.30 16.19
N ILE A 79 -14.73 -0.01 16.05
CA ILE A 79 -15.55 -0.58 14.98
C ILE A 79 -17.01 -0.15 15.19
N ILE A 80 -17.53 -0.28 16.40
CA ILE A 80 -18.89 0.13 16.78
C ILE A 80 -19.10 1.63 16.50
N ARG A 81 -18.20 2.49 16.99
CA ARG A 81 -18.29 3.95 16.75
C ARG A 81 -18.24 4.30 15.27
N THR A 82 -17.37 3.62 14.52
CA THR A 82 -17.23 3.83 13.08
C THR A 82 -18.51 3.41 12.35
N THR A 83 -19.12 2.28 12.73
CA THR A 83 -20.39 1.82 12.17
C THR A 83 -21.49 2.85 12.43
N ILE A 84 -21.64 3.32 13.67
CA ILE A 84 -22.65 4.33 14.04
C ILE A 84 -22.43 5.64 13.27
N LYS A 85 -21.18 6.07 13.07
CA LYS A 85 -20.85 7.29 12.32
C LYS A 85 -21.11 7.17 10.81
N LYS A 86 -21.06 5.95 10.26
CA LYS A 86 -21.15 5.69 8.81
C LYS A 86 -22.49 5.13 8.35
N ARG A 87 -23.39 4.80 9.27
CA ARG A 87 -24.75 4.38 8.92
C ARG A 87 -25.62 5.59 8.62
N ASP A 88 -26.53 5.44 7.65
CA ASP A 88 -27.57 6.43 7.36
C ASP A 88 -28.79 6.25 8.28
N CYS A 89 -29.86 7.01 8.04
CA CYS A 89 -31.14 6.90 8.77
C CYS A 89 -31.81 5.53 8.59
N ASN A 90 -31.50 4.80 7.51
CA ASN A 90 -32.02 3.46 7.22
C ASN A 90 -31.13 2.35 7.81
N LEU A 91 -30.17 2.70 8.67
CA LEU A 91 -29.20 1.79 9.28
C LEU A 91 -28.25 1.12 8.28
N ILE A 92 -28.19 1.60 7.04
CA ILE A 92 -27.32 1.08 5.99
C ILE A 92 -25.93 1.71 6.14
N VAL A 93 -24.90 0.88 6.24
CA VAL A 93 -23.51 1.32 6.38
C VAL A 93 -22.93 1.65 5.02
N VAL A 94 -22.63 2.93 4.78
CA VAL A 94 -22.06 3.37 3.51
C VAL A 94 -20.58 2.95 3.42
N SER A 95 -20.24 2.35 2.27
CA SER A 95 -18.87 1.97 1.93
C SER A 95 -17.91 3.17 2.02
N GLY A 96 -16.80 2.99 2.75
CA GLY A 96 -15.70 3.94 2.72
C GLY A 96 -14.97 3.93 1.38
N LYS A 97 -14.40 5.07 0.97
CA LYS A 97 -13.54 5.17 -0.23
C LYS A 97 -12.14 4.56 -0.02
N ARG A 98 -12.01 3.49 0.78
CA ARG A 98 -10.73 2.80 0.97
C ARG A 98 -10.30 2.17 -0.36
N SER A 99 -9.01 2.28 -0.68
CA SER A 99 -8.39 1.81 -1.93
C SER A 99 -8.83 2.51 -3.23
N LYS A 100 -9.59 3.61 -3.17
CA LYS A 100 -9.93 4.41 -4.37
C LYS A 100 -8.86 5.47 -4.66
N HIS A 101 -7.58 5.11 -4.63
CA HIS A 101 -6.49 6.00 -5.07
C HIS A 101 -6.35 5.96 -6.61
N ARG A 102 -7.43 6.23 -7.35
CA ARG A 102 -7.43 6.29 -8.83
C ARG A 102 -6.96 7.65 -9.36
N LYS A 103 -6.04 8.32 -8.67
CA LYS A 103 -5.56 9.67 -9.04
C LYS A 103 -4.15 9.71 -9.60
N HIS A 104 -3.51 8.56 -9.85
CA HIS A 104 -2.28 8.57 -10.62
C HIS A 104 -2.65 8.76 -12.09
N LYS A 105 -2.40 9.96 -12.61
CA LYS A 105 -2.44 10.20 -14.06
C LYS A 105 -1.40 9.30 -14.69
N ASN A 106 -1.81 8.41 -15.59
CA ASN A 106 -0.86 7.69 -16.44
C ASN A 106 -0.20 8.73 -17.35
N LEU A 107 1.14 8.77 -17.32
CA LEU A 107 1.89 9.54 -18.31
C LEU A 107 1.66 8.95 -19.70
N ASP A 108 1.69 9.83 -20.69
CA ASP A 108 1.56 9.51 -22.11
C ASP A 108 2.49 8.34 -22.48
N PRO A 109 1.97 7.27 -23.13
CA PRO A 109 2.79 6.19 -23.67
C PRO A 109 3.97 6.69 -24.51
N ASP A 110 3.78 7.76 -25.28
CA ASP A 110 4.80 8.27 -26.20
C ASP A 110 6.00 8.87 -25.45
N LEU A 111 5.75 9.54 -24.32
CA LEU A 111 6.80 10.06 -23.45
C LEU A 111 7.61 8.94 -22.80
N LYS A 112 6.98 7.80 -22.49
CA LYS A 112 7.71 6.63 -21.97
C LYS A 112 8.63 6.05 -23.04
N GLU A 113 8.12 5.94 -24.26
CA GLU A 113 8.88 5.40 -25.37
C GLU A 113 10.05 6.30 -25.76
N ALA A 114 9.87 7.62 -25.72
CA ALA A 114 10.96 8.58 -25.91
C ALA A 114 12.12 8.36 -24.92
N VAL A 115 11.81 8.08 -23.64
CA VAL A 115 12.83 7.77 -22.62
C VAL A 115 13.56 6.46 -22.93
N ARG A 116 12.82 5.40 -23.30
CA ARG A 116 13.43 4.10 -23.66
C ARG A 116 14.35 4.22 -24.86
N ASN A 117 13.88 4.90 -25.90
CA ASN A 117 14.64 5.14 -27.12
C ASN A 117 15.92 5.92 -26.83
N HIS A 118 15.86 6.92 -25.96
CA HIS A 118 17.06 7.63 -25.52
C HIS A 118 18.04 6.71 -24.78
N ILE A 119 17.57 5.94 -23.80
CA ILE A 119 18.42 5.00 -23.04
C ILE A 119 19.08 3.95 -23.95
N ASN A 120 18.38 3.49 -24.99
CA ASN A 120 18.88 2.52 -25.97
C ASN A 120 19.82 3.11 -27.02
N SER A 121 19.73 4.42 -27.28
CA SER A 121 20.61 5.09 -28.24
C SER A 121 22.05 5.27 -27.73
N ILE A 122 22.27 5.15 -26.42
CA ILE A 122 23.58 5.34 -25.80
C ILE A 122 24.39 4.03 -25.91
N PRO A 123 25.64 4.07 -26.40
CA PRO A 123 26.46 2.87 -26.60
C PRO A 123 26.75 2.13 -25.29
N ARG A 124 26.76 0.80 -25.36
CA ARG A 124 27.11 -0.09 -24.25
C ARG A 124 28.59 -0.43 -24.30
N VAL A 125 29.21 -0.52 -23.13
CA VAL A 125 30.60 -0.97 -22.95
C VAL A 125 30.58 -2.41 -22.44
N GLU A 126 31.45 -3.25 -23.03
CA GLU A 126 31.59 -4.63 -22.62
C GLU A 126 32.20 -4.75 -21.20
N SER A 127 31.60 -5.60 -20.36
CA SER A 127 32.23 -5.99 -19.09
C SER A 127 33.36 -7.00 -19.38
N HIS A 128 34.59 -6.50 -19.50
CA HIS A 128 35.77 -7.27 -19.92
C HIS A 128 36.13 -8.48 -19.01
N TYR A 129 35.58 -8.60 -17.80
CA TYR A 129 36.10 -9.54 -16.78
C TYR A 129 35.17 -10.68 -16.33
N LEU A 130 33.87 -10.66 -16.64
CA LEU A 130 32.89 -11.60 -16.03
C LEU A 130 31.83 -12.16 -17.00
N ARG A 131 32.14 -12.16 -18.30
CA ARG A 131 31.20 -12.40 -19.42
C ARG A 131 30.35 -13.68 -19.29
N SER A 132 30.80 -14.70 -18.55
CA SER A 132 30.08 -15.97 -18.40
C SER A 132 29.02 -16.01 -17.30
N LYS A 133 28.98 -15.06 -16.35
CA LYS A 133 28.14 -15.18 -15.13
C LYS A 133 26.96 -14.19 -15.05
N THR A 134 26.95 -13.08 -15.79
CA THR A 134 25.88 -12.06 -15.66
C THR A 134 25.42 -11.49 -16.99
N LYS A 135 24.11 -11.29 -17.16
CA LYS A 135 23.47 -10.61 -18.31
C LYS A 135 23.42 -9.07 -18.16
N ARG A 136 24.23 -8.49 -17.26
CA ARG A 136 24.17 -7.05 -16.96
C ARG A 136 25.05 -6.28 -17.93
N GLU A 137 24.50 -5.23 -18.53
CA GLU A 137 25.23 -4.33 -19.44
C GLU A 137 25.74 -3.10 -18.68
N TYR A 138 26.71 -2.39 -19.26
CA TYR A 138 27.29 -1.20 -18.63
C TYR A 138 27.41 -0.05 -19.61
N PHE A 139 27.15 1.15 -19.13
CA PHE A 139 27.58 2.39 -19.75
C PHE A 139 29.02 2.72 -19.41
N GLU A 140 29.62 3.62 -20.17
CA GLU A 140 30.93 4.19 -19.83
C GLU A 140 30.92 4.85 -18.44
N GLY A 141 32.05 4.77 -17.72
CA GLY A 141 32.15 5.26 -16.34
C GLY A 141 32.10 6.77 -16.17
N SER A 142 32.27 7.53 -17.26
CA SER A 142 32.08 8.98 -17.30
C SER A 142 30.60 9.38 -17.28
N LEU A 143 29.70 8.46 -17.62
CA LEU A 143 28.27 8.69 -17.61
C LEU A 143 27.67 8.38 -16.23
N ASN A 144 26.64 9.14 -15.87
CA ASN A 144 25.80 8.87 -14.71
C ASN A 144 24.35 9.21 -15.07
N ILE A 145 23.40 8.79 -14.23
CA ILE A 145 21.98 8.95 -14.53
C ILE A 145 21.55 10.41 -14.72
N ALA A 146 22.17 11.35 -13.99
CA ALA A 146 21.92 12.78 -14.13
C ALA A 146 22.44 13.32 -15.46
N THR A 147 23.62 12.88 -15.90
CA THR A 147 24.19 13.21 -17.22
C THR A 147 23.28 12.66 -18.33
N LEU A 148 22.79 11.42 -18.20
CA LEU A 148 21.89 10.85 -19.19
C LEU A 148 20.57 11.62 -19.29
N TYR A 149 20.00 12.03 -18.16
CA TYR A 149 18.81 12.86 -18.13
C TYR A 149 19.04 14.25 -18.74
N ARG A 150 20.22 14.86 -18.51
CA ARG A 150 20.58 16.14 -19.14
C ARG A 150 20.61 16.01 -20.66
N LEU A 151 21.30 14.98 -21.18
CA LEU A 151 21.37 14.71 -22.62
C LEU A 151 20.00 14.41 -23.23
N TYR A 152 19.15 13.66 -22.51
CA TYR A 152 17.76 13.42 -22.91
C TYR A 152 16.97 14.73 -23.03
N LYS A 153 17.08 15.58 -22.00
CA LYS A 153 16.37 16.86 -21.95
C LYS A 153 16.83 17.80 -23.06
N GLU A 154 18.13 17.90 -23.30
CA GLU A 154 18.71 18.69 -24.40
C GLU A 154 18.18 18.21 -25.75
N LYS A 155 18.21 16.90 -26.02
CA LYS A 155 17.65 16.31 -27.25
C LYS A 155 16.16 16.59 -27.42
N CYS A 156 15.37 16.51 -26.36
CA CYS A 156 13.94 16.83 -26.44
C CYS A 156 13.70 18.32 -26.71
N LEU A 157 14.52 19.21 -26.14
CA LEU A 157 14.43 20.65 -26.40
C LEU A 157 14.81 21.01 -27.83
N GLU A 158 15.84 20.36 -28.39
CA GLU A 158 16.24 20.54 -29.79
C GLU A 158 15.15 20.10 -30.79
N GLN A 159 14.35 19.10 -30.40
CA GLN A 159 13.25 18.54 -31.20
C GLN A 159 11.89 19.17 -30.88
N ASP A 160 11.87 20.29 -30.14
CA ASP A 160 10.66 20.98 -29.65
C ASP A 160 9.60 20.01 -29.06
N SER A 161 10.09 19.01 -28.33
CA SER A 161 9.30 17.89 -27.81
C SER A 161 9.18 17.94 -26.29
N HIS A 162 8.05 17.42 -25.78
CA HIS A 162 7.85 17.28 -24.35
C HIS A 162 8.83 16.26 -23.73
N TYR A 163 9.27 16.52 -22.50
CA TYR A 163 10.17 15.65 -21.75
C TYR A 163 9.60 15.31 -20.37
N VAL A 164 10.00 14.16 -19.84
CA VAL A 164 9.57 13.70 -18.51
C VAL A 164 10.38 14.35 -17.37
N ARG A 165 9.85 14.26 -16.14
CA ARG A 165 10.59 14.63 -14.93
C ARG A 165 11.73 13.63 -14.66
N ILE A 166 12.83 14.12 -14.07
CA ILE A 166 14.00 13.29 -13.71
C ILE A 166 13.62 12.04 -12.90
N SER A 167 12.75 12.18 -11.90
CA SER A 167 12.32 11.05 -11.06
C SER A 167 11.66 9.92 -11.85
N PHE A 168 10.96 10.26 -12.95
CA PHE A 168 10.31 9.28 -13.79
C PHE A 168 11.29 8.64 -14.77
N TYR A 169 12.24 9.42 -15.30
CA TYR A 169 13.36 8.91 -16.07
C TYR A 169 14.18 7.89 -15.25
N GLU A 170 14.51 8.24 -14.00
CA GLU A 170 15.22 7.34 -13.07
C GLU A 170 14.40 6.09 -12.74
N HIS A 171 13.09 6.23 -12.58
CA HIS A 171 12.21 5.08 -12.36
C HIS A 171 12.29 4.10 -13.53
N ILE A 172 12.08 4.58 -14.77
CA ILE A 172 12.19 3.75 -15.98
C ILE A 172 13.56 3.07 -16.06
N PHE A 173 14.64 3.83 -15.86
CA PHE A 173 15.99 3.29 -15.89
C PHE A 173 16.18 2.15 -14.88
N ASN A 174 15.71 2.32 -13.65
CA ASN A 174 15.93 1.34 -12.58
C ASN A 174 14.97 0.13 -12.64
N THR A 175 13.76 0.28 -13.19
CA THR A 175 12.77 -0.81 -13.23
C THR A 175 12.77 -1.58 -14.54
N GLU A 176 13.07 -0.93 -15.66
CA GLU A 176 12.98 -1.54 -16.98
C GLU A 176 14.34 -2.00 -17.53
N PHE A 177 15.46 -1.43 -17.05
CA PHE A 177 16.79 -1.71 -17.58
C PHE A 177 17.71 -2.36 -16.53
N ASN A 178 18.40 -3.43 -16.91
CA ASN A 178 19.45 -4.05 -16.10
C ASN A 178 20.84 -3.54 -16.51
N ILE A 179 21.07 -2.24 -16.33
CA ILE A 179 22.26 -1.54 -16.84
C ILE A 179 22.98 -0.83 -15.69
N GLY A 180 24.30 -0.95 -15.63
CA GLY A 180 25.15 -0.24 -14.68
C GLY A 180 26.00 0.83 -15.33
N PHE A 181 26.78 1.55 -14.52
CA PHE A 181 27.86 2.40 -15.00
C PHE A 181 29.19 1.69 -14.73
N HIS A 182 30.06 1.64 -15.74
CA HIS A 182 31.36 0.99 -15.65
C HIS A 182 32.23 1.74 -14.63
N LYS A 183 33.00 1.02 -13.82
CA LYS A 183 33.91 1.62 -12.85
C LYS A 183 35.35 1.33 -13.25
N PRO A 184 36.15 2.33 -13.64
CA PRO A 184 37.54 2.12 -14.00
C PRO A 184 38.31 1.43 -12.87
N LYS A 185 39.25 0.53 -13.21
CA LYS A 185 40.06 -0.20 -12.22
C LYS A 185 40.89 0.71 -11.30
N LYS A 186 41.30 1.89 -11.78
CA LYS A 186 42.08 2.86 -10.99
C LYS A 186 41.30 3.38 -9.76
N ASP A 187 39.96 3.37 -9.84
CA ASP A 187 39.08 3.85 -8.79
C ASP A 187 38.53 2.71 -7.90
N GLN A 188 38.98 1.46 -8.14
CA GLN A 188 38.59 0.31 -7.36
C GLN A 188 39.63 0.03 -6.27
N CYS A 189 39.16 -0.11 -5.03
CA CYS A 189 40.00 -0.54 -3.92
C CYS A 189 40.47 -1.97 -4.18
N THR A 190 41.78 -2.18 -4.23
CA THR A 190 42.43 -3.47 -4.48
C THR A 190 41.98 -4.53 -3.47
N THR A 191 41.83 -4.16 -2.19
CA THR A 191 41.32 -5.02 -1.12
C THR A 191 39.85 -5.40 -1.30
N CYS A 192 39.02 -4.47 -1.79
CA CYS A 192 37.60 -4.78 -2.04
C CYS A 192 37.41 -5.63 -3.29
N GLU A 193 38.24 -5.45 -4.30
CA GLU A 193 38.20 -6.22 -5.54
C GLU A 193 38.73 -7.65 -5.31
N SER A 194 39.80 -7.81 -4.52
CA SER A 194 40.26 -9.14 -4.09
C SER A 194 39.18 -9.87 -3.30
N TYR A 195 38.58 -9.23 -2.28
CA TYR A 195 37.48 -9.81 -1.52
C TYR A 195 36.30 -10.24 -2.40
N ARG A 196 35.89 -9.43 -3.39
CA ARG A 196 34.79 -9.78 -4.30
C ARG A 196 35.08 -10.99 -5.17
N ASN A 197 36.33 -11.14 -5.59
CA ASN A 197 36.78 -12.22 -6.47
C ASN A 197 37.19 -13.49 -5.71
N SER A 198 37.38 -13.41 -4.40
CA SER A 198 37.73 -14.54 -3.51
C SER A 198 36.55 -15.48 -3.22
N ASN A 199 36.86 -16.76 -3.01
CA ASN A 199 35.88 -17.78 -2.61
C ASN A 199 35.47 -17.60 -1.14
N LYS A 200 34.41 -18.30 -0.69
CA LYS A 200 33.84 -18.15 0.66
C LYS A 200 34.85 -18.41 1.79
N GLU A 201 35.82 -19.31 1.59
CA GLU A 201 36.85 -19.61 2.58
C GLU A 201 37.95 -18.53 2.60
N ASP A 202 38.39 -18.08 1.43
CA ASP A 202 39.41 -17.03 1.29
C ASP A 202 38.92 -15.67 1.85
N LYS A 203 37.61 -15.40 1.78
CA LYS A 203 36.97 -14.21 2.38
C LYS A 203 37.07 -14.14 3.89
N LYS A 204 37.33 -15.25 4.60
CA LYS A 204 37.49 -15.26 6.06
C LYS A 204 38.92 -14.88 6.49
N GLN A 205 39.86 -14.88 5.56
CA GLN A 205 41.30 -14.64 5.80
C GLN A 205 41.78 -13.28 5.30
N LEU A 206 40.92 -12.55 4.55
CA LEU A 206 41.11 -11.17 4.08
C LEU A 206 40.37 -10.20 4.99
#